data_AF-A0A2N1UHX2-F1
#
_entry.id   AF-A0A2N1UHX2-F1
#
_cell.length_a   1.000
_cell.length_b   1.000
_cell.length_c   1.000
_cell.angle_alpha   90.00
_cell.angle_beta   90.00
_cell.angle_gamma   90.00
#
_symmetry.space_group_name_H-M   'P 1'
#
loop_
_entity.id
_entity.type
_entity.pdbx_description
1 polymer ?
#
loop_
_entity_poly.entity_id
_entity_poly.type
_entity_poly.pdbx_seq_one_letter_code
_entity_poly.pdbx_strand_id
1 'polypeptide(L)'
;MFVLIYVLVMIPWPGFGAAYSRFYRAGAAFLFELLGPKGAVRFHLINDGEYDIKIVFYDSGQARPDGKMSPVGFINHNSHREGYIYVAFLTALVLAGPISWRRKGWALLWGMILIHGFIVFKLAIWITYGFNKEPLSLLVLSPFWKRALLLTIYVFVRNLTFGFVVAIFIWILVSFRREDWSKIMMQKEGEK
;
A
#
# COMPACT_ATOMS: atom_id res chain seq x y z
N MET A 1 -15.68 12.99 -16.65
CA MET A 1 -16.38 12.16 -15.63
C MET A 1 -15.43 11.63 -14.55
N PHE A 2 -14.31 10.99 -14.90
CA PHE A 2 -13.33 10.45 -13.93
C PHE A 2 -12.92 11.45 -12.83
N VAL A 3 -12.48 12.67 -13.20
CA VAL A 3 -12.03 13.69 -12.25
C VAL A 3 -13.09 14.03 -11.20
N LEU A 4 -14.36 14.16 -11.61
CA LEU A 4 -15.47 14.44 -10.71
C LEU A 4 -15.69 13.31 -9.70
N ILE A 5 -15.63 12.06 -10.16
CA ILE A 5 -15.76 10.89 -9.28
C ILE A 5 -14.57 10.82 -8.32
N TYR A 6 -13.35 11.06 -8.80
CA TYR A 6 -12.17 11.07 -7.96
C TYR A 6 -12.25 12.12 -6.85
N VAL A 7 -12.64 13.36 -7.20
CA VAL A 7 -12.86 14.42 -6.21
C VAL A 7 -13.95 14.02 -5.22
N LEU A 8 -15.07 13.45 -5.69
CA LEU A 8 -16.17 12.99 -4.85
C LEU A 8 -15.73 11.91 -3.83
N VAL A 9 -14.87 10.98 -4.26
CA VAL A 9 -14.33 9.93 -3.38
C VAL A 9 -13.32 10.51 -2.39
N MET A 10 -12.58 11.57 -2.74
CA MET A 10 -11.60 12.21 -1.86
C MET A 10 -12.22 13.14 -0.80
N ILE A 11 -13.37 13.78 -1.10
CA ILE A 11 -14.08 14.68 -0.17
C ILE A 11 -14.30 14.08 1.23
N PRO A 12 -14.78 12.83 1.40
CA PRO A 12 -15.03 12.26 2.73
C PRO A 12 -13.75 11.97 3.53
N TRP A 13 -12.55 12.19 2.99
CA TRP A 13 -11.29 11.87 3.68
C TRP A 13 -11.19 12.43 5.11
N PRO A 14 -11.56 13.69 5.43
CA PRO A 14 -11.42 14.18 6.80
C PRO A 14 -12.22 13.36 7.83
N GLY A 15 -13.38 12.82 7.44
CA GLY A 15 -14.18 11.94 8.30
C GLY A 15 -13.77 10.47 8.22
N PHE A 16 -13.39 10.01 7.03
CA PHE A 16 -13.05 8.61 6.79
C PHE A 16 -11.61 8.26 7.16
N GLY A 17 -10.73 9.26 7.23
CA GLY A 17 -9.30 9.09 7.46
C GLY A 17 -9.02 8.33 8.76
N ALA A 18 -9.66 8.71 9.86
CA ALA A 18 -9.50 8.01 11.13
C ALA A 18 -9.93 6.53 11.06
N ALA A 19 -11.01 6.21 10.33
CA ALA A 19 -11.45 4.84 10.12
C ALA A 19 -10.47 4.06 9.24
N TYR A 20 -10.00 4.67 8.15
CA TYR A 20 -9.03 4.08 7.25
C TYR A 20 -7.68 3.83 7.94
N SER A 21 -7.13 4.80 8.69
CA SER A 21 -5.88 4.62 9.42
C SER A 21 -5.99 3.51 10.47
N ARG A 22 -7.14 3.37 11.13
CA ARG A 22 -7.40 2.24 12.05
C ARG A 22 -7.41 0.90 11.32
N PHE A 23 -8.11 0.81 10.19
CA PHE A 23 -8.14 -0.39 9.35
C PHE A 23 -6.75 -0.75 8.84
N TYR A 24 -6.05 0.22 8.26
CA TYR A 24 -4.67 0.09 7.80
C TYR A 24 -3.75 -0.43 8.90
N ARG A 25 -3.81 0.19 10.09
CA ARG A 25 -3.02 -0.21 11.25
C ARG A 25 -3.33 -1.64 11.68
N ALA A 26 -4.62 -2.00 11.75
CA ALA A 26 -5.02 -3.34 12.17
C ALA A 26 -4.54 -4.40 11.18
N GLY A 27 -4.71 -4.16 9.87
CA GLY A 27 -4.21 -5.06 8.84
C GLY A 27 -2.69 -5.19 8.84
N ALA A 28 -1.97 -4.07 8.99
CA ALA A 28 -0.52 -4.07 9.10
C ALA A 28 -0.04 -4.81 10.34
N ALA A 29 -0.61 -4.51 11.52
CA ALA A 29 -0.25 -5.20 12.76
C ALA A 29 -0.46 -6.71 12.62
N PHE A 30 -1.63 -7.14 12.13
CA PHE A 30 -1.94 -8.56 11.91
C PHE A 30 -0.90 -9.26 11.00
N LEU A 31 -0.50 -8.62 9.90
CA LEU A 31 0.44 -9.22 8.95
C LEU A 31 1.89 -9.23 9.45
N PHE A 32 2.30 -8.18 10.18
CA PHE A 32 3.69 -7.99 10.59
C PHE A 32 4.00 -8.54 11.99
N GLU A 33 3.00 -8.81 12.82
CA GLU A 33 3.17 -9.58 14.06
C GLU A 33 3.67 -11.01 13.78
N LEU A 34 3.47 -11.53 12.57
CA LEU A 34 3.95 -12.83 12.12
C LEU A 34 5.46 -12.85 11.77
N LEU A 35 6.13 -11.68 11.67
CA LEU A 35 7.54 -11.60 11.26
C LEU A 35 8.52 -11.96 12.39
N GLY A 36 8.43 -13.19 12.89
CA GLY A 36 9.50 -13.89 13.61
C GLY A 36 9.92 -13.32 14.98
N PRO A 37 10.77 -14.06 15.73
CA PRO A 37 11.09 -13.73 17.11
C PRO A 37 12.21 -12.68 17.28
N LYS A 38 12.95 -12.33 16.22
CA LYS A 38 14.18 -11.50 16.31
C LYS A 38 13.94 -9.99 16.32
N GLY A 39 12.73 -9.54 15.98
CA GLY A 39 12.37 -8.13 16.00
C GLY A 39 10.86 -8.00 15.98
N ALA A 40 10.34 -6.97 16.64
CA ALA A 40 8.90 -6.68 16.63
C ALA A 40 8.65 -5.31 16.03
N VAL A 41 7.53 -5.17 15.33
CA VAL A 41 7.03 -3.90 14.81
C VAL A 41 5.71 -3.60 15.48
N ARG A 42 5.55 -2.40 16.03
CA ARG A 42 4.26 -1.91 16.53
C ARG A 42 3.85 -0.65 15.78
N PHE A 43 2.56 -0.55 15.51
CA PHE A 43 1.98 0.58 14.82
C PHE A 43 1.17 1.42 15.81
N HIS A 44 1.56 2.67 15.97
CA HIS A 44 0.89 3.63 16.85
C HIS A 44 0.18 4.67 15.99
N LEU A 45 -1.07 4.98 16.30
CA LEU A 45 -1.73 6.14 15.72
C LEU A 45 -1.09 7.39 16.31
N ILE A 46 -0.78 8.35 15.46
CA ILE A 46 -0.30 9.68 15.84
C ILE A 46 -1.15 10.73 15.15
N ASN A 47 -1.09 11.97 15.63
CA ASN A 47 -1.75 13.10 14.99
C ASN A 47 -0.75 14.25 14.89
N ASP A 48 0.11 14.19 13.89
CA ASP A 48 1.20 15.16 13.65
C ASP A 48 0.91 16.08 12.45
N GLY A 49 -0.34 16.10 11.97
CA GLY A 49 -0.78 16.82 10.77
C GLY A 49 -0.29 16.20 9.45
N GLU A 50 0.99 15.85 9.35
CA GLU A 50 1.60 15.20 8.18
C GLU A 50 1.57 13.68 8.26
N TYR A 51 1.60 13.10 9.47
CA TYR A 51 1.66 11.66 9.68
C TYR A 51 0.56 11.22 10.64
N ASP A 52 -0.02 10.05 10.34
CA ASP A 52 -1.10 9.43 11.11
C ASP A 52 -0.70 8.09 11.73
N ILE A 53 0.45 7.54 11.32
CA ILE A 53 0.98 6.27 11.82
C ILE A 53 2.46 6.42 12.16
N LYS A 54 2.85 6.02 13.38
CA LYS A 54 4.23 5.83 13.81
C LYS A 54 4.53 4.34 13.90
N ILE A 55 5.45 3.88 13.07
CA ILE A 55 5.94 2.51 13.05
C ILE A 55 7.14 2.45 13.98
N VAL A 56 7.04 1.72 15.09
CA VAL A 56 8.08 1.60 16.10
C VAL A 56 8.68 0.20 16.03
N PHE A 57 10.01 0.15 15.98
CA PHE A 57 10.77 -1.09 15.90
C PHE A 57 11.34 -1.43 17.27
N TYR A 58 11.34 -2.72 17.59
CA TYR A 58 11.84 -3.28 18.83
C TYR A 58 12.84 -4.38 18.51
N ASP A 59 13.94 -4.41 19.27
CA ASP A 59 14.93 -5.48 19.24
C ASP A 59 14.64 -6.43 20.40
N SER A 60 14.34 -7.70 20.09
CA SER A 60 14.07 -8.71 21.11
C SER A 60 15.32 -9.16 21.87
N GLY A 61 16.52 -8.95 21.28
CA GLY A 61 17.80 -9.20 21.93
C GLY A 61 18.16 -8.16 22.99
N GLN A 62 17.52 -7.00 22.97
CA GLN A 62 17.68 -5.92 23.96
C GLN A 62 16.50 -5.84 24.94
N ALA A 63 15.85 -6.98 25.22
CA ALA A 63 14.83 -7.06 26.25
C ALA A 63 15.44 -6.62 27.59
N ARG A 64 14.77 -5.66 28.24
CA ARG A 64 15.16 -5.17 29.57
C ARG A 64 14.98 -6.29 30.61
N PRO A 65 15.65 -6.21 31.78
CA PRO A 65 15.48 -7.20 32.86
C PRO A 65 14.03 -7.38 33.34
N ASP A 66 13.14 -6.40 33.09
CA ASP A 66 11.70 -6.48 33.39
C ASP A 66 10.88 -7.18 32.30
N GLY A 67 11.53 -7.74 31.27
CA GLY A 67 10.90 -8.40 30.13
C GLY A 67 10.31 -7.43 29.09
N LYS A 68 10.43 -6.11 29.26
CA LYS A 68 9.93 -5.14 28.29
C LYS A 68 10.96 -4.90 27.19
N MET A 69 10.49 -4.86 25.95
CA MET A 69 11.33 -4.49 24.81
C MET A 69 11.48 -2.96 24.76
N SER A 70 12.72 -2.49 24.58
CA SER A 70 12.98 -1.07 24.33
C SER A 70 12.78 -0.74 22.85
N PRO A 71 12.13 0.39 22.50
CA PRO A 71 12.08 0.84 21.12
C PRO A 71 13.48 1.25 20.68
N VAL A 72 13.93 0.75 19.54
CA VAL A 72 15.27 1.00 18.99
C VAL A 72 15.23 1.96 17.80
N GLY A 73 14.05 2.21 17.25
CA GLY A 73 13.86 3.18 16.18
C GLY A 73 12.39 3.36 15.83
N PHE A 74 12.11 4.38 15.01
CA PHE A 74 10.77 4.60 14.47
C PHE A 74 10.82 5.21 13.08
N ILE A 75 9.72 5.02 12.34
CA ILE A 75 9.47 5.71 11.08
C ILE A 75 8.04 6.26 11.11
N ASN A 76 7.86 7.51 10.71
CA ASN A 76 6.55 8.10 10.51
C ASN A 76 6.01 7.70 9.13
N HIS A 77 4.70 7.45 9.06
CA HIS A 77 4.01 6.98 7.88
C HIS A 77 2.68 7.72 7.75
N ASN A 78 2.31 8.02 6.52
CA ASN A 78 1.08 8.71 6.18
C ASN A 78 0.19 7.77 5.37
N SER A 79 -0.80 7.14 6.01
CA SER A 79 -1.70 6.17 5.37
C SER A 79 -2.60 6.80 4.30
N HIS A 80 -2.85 8.12 4.39
CA HIS A 80 -3.52 8.87 3.34
C HIS A 80 -2.71 8.80 2.05
N ARG A 81 -1.49 9.33 2.11
CA ARG A 81 -0.58 9.56 0.98
C ARG A 81 -0.02 8.26 0.42
N GLU A 82 0.21 7.27 1.28
CA GLU A 82 0.84 6.00 0.90
C GLU A 82 -0.16 4.88 0.61
N GLY A 83 -1.45 5.09 0.89
CA GLY A 83 -2.50 4.09 0.71
C GLY A 83 -3.76 4.62 0.08
N TYR A 84 -4.50 5.47 0.81
CA TYR A 84 -5.87 5.85 0.45
C TYR A 84 -5.99 6.54 -0.92
N ILE A 85 -5.04 7.40 -1.29
CA ILE A 85 -4.99 8.03 -2.63
C ILE A 85 -5.06 7.00 -3.77
N TYR A 86 -4.37 5.87 -3.65
CA TYR A 86 -4.41 4.83 -4.68
C TYR A 86 -5.74 4.09 -4.71
N VAL A 87 -6.33 3.86 -3.55
CA VAL A 87 -7.66 3.27 -3.40
C VAL A 87 -8.73 4.16 -4.03
N ALA A 88 -8.70 5.46 -3.73
CA ALA A 88 -9.61 6.45 -4.29
C ALA A 88 -9.45 6.55 -5.81
N PHE A 89 -8.22 6.57 -6.30
CA PHE A 89 -7.91 6.63 -7.72
C PHE A 89 -8.43 5.39 -8.48
N LEU A 90 -8.15 4.19 -7.97
CA LEU A 90 -8.66 2.93 -8.55
C LEU A 90 -10.19 2.90 -8.56
N THR A 91 -10.81 3.29 -7.45
CA THR A 91 -12.27 3.35 -7.32
C THR A 91 -12.86 4.29 -8.37
N ALA A 92 -12.26 5.47 -8.56
CA ALA A 92 -12.69 6.41 -9.58
C ALA A 92 -12.53 5.87 -11.01
N LEU A 93 -11.45 5.12 -11.31
CA LEU A 93 -11.28 4.47 -12.62
C LEU A 93 -12.37 3.43 -12.88
N VAL A 94 -12.65 2.56 -11.91
CA VAL A 94 -13.68 1.51 -12.04
C VAL A 94 -15.08 2.14 -12.21
N LEU A 95 -15.41 3.15 -11.40
CA LEU A 95 -16.71 3.81 -11.44
C LEU A 95 -16.89 4.65 -12.71
N ALA A 96 -15.84 5.30 -13.21
CA ALA A 96 -15.88 6.06 -14.46
C ALA A 96 -15.92 5.17 -15.71
N GLY A 97 -15.43 3.93 -15.60
CA GLY A 97 -15.32 3.00 -16.73
C GLY A 97 -16.68 2.61 -17.35
N PRO A 98 -16.74 2.39 -18.67
CA PRO A 98 -17.95 2.00 -19.40
C PRO A 98 -18.27 0.50 -19.25
N ILE A 99 -18.22 -0.02 -18.02
CA ILE A 99 -18.55 -1.41 -17.70
C ILE A 99 -19.92 -1.48 -17.01
N SER A 100 -20.64 -2.59 -17.18
CA SER A 100 -21.94 -2.76 -16.53
C SER A 100 -21.83 -2.74 -15.00
N TRP A 101 -22.86 -2.28 -14.30
CA TRP A 101 -22.86 -2.13 -12.84
C TRP A 101 -22.52 -3.43 -12.09
N ARG A 102 -23.01 -4.58 -12.58
CA ARG A 102 -22.65 -5.90 -12.03
C ARG A 102 -21.14 -6.17 -12.15
N ARG A 103 -20.51 -5.78 -13.26
CA ARG A 103 -19.06 -5.91 -13.46
C ARG A 103 -18.28 -4.92 -12.59
N LYS A 104 -18.79 -3.69 -12.41
CA LYS A 104 -18.19 -2.70 -11.49
C LYS A 104 -18.06 -3.24 -10.07
N GLY A 105 -19.09 -3.92 -9.56
CA GLY A 105 -19.04 -4.53 -8.23
C GLY A 105 -17.89 -5.53 -8.07
N TRP A 106 -17.72 -6.45 -9.01
CA TRP A 106 -16.61 -7.42 -9.00
C TRP A 106 -15.25 -6.76 -9.22
N ALA A 107 -15.17 -5.79 -10.13
CA ALA A 107 -13.95 -5.04 -10.41
C ALA A 107 -13.50 -4.24 -9.17
N LEU A 108 -14.44 -3.63 -8.44
CA LEU A 108 -14.15 -2.97 -7.17
C LEU A 108 -13.69 -3.99 -6.12
N LEU A 109 -14.38 -5.11 -5.94
CA LEU A 109 -13.98 -6.11 -4.94
C LEU A 109 -12.56 -6.63 -5.18
N TRP A 110 -12.27 -7.12 -6.38
CA TRP A 110 -10.95 -7.64 -6.73
C TRP A 110 -9.89 -6.54 -6.79
N GLY A 111 -10.25 -5.36 -7.30
CA GLY A 111 -9.38 -4.19 -7.31
C GLY A 111 -8.96 -3.77 -5.90
N MET A 112 -9.91 -3.76 -4.95
CA MET A 112 -9.65 -3.44 -3.54
C MET A 112 -8.69 -4.45 -2.91
N ILE A 113 -8.88 -5.75 -3.16
CA ILE A 113 -7.96 -6.79 -2.67
C ILE A 113 -6.54 -6.56 -3.23
N LEU A 114 -6.42 -6.38 -4.54
CA LEU A 114 -5.12 -6.22 -5.20
C LEU A 114 -4.39 -4.95 -4.78
N ILE A 115 -5.09 -3.81 -4.68
CA ILE A 115 -4.45 -2.54 -4.31
C ILE A 115 -4.01 -2.56 -2.84
N HIS A 116 -4.77 -3.18 -1.94
CA HIS A 116 -4.33 -3.33 -0.55
C HIS A 116 -3.17 -4.32 -0.43
N GLY A 117 -3.16 -5.39 -1.24
CA GLY A 117 -1.99 -6.27 -1.36
C GLY A 117 -0.73 -5.51 -1.79
N PHE A 118 -0.84 -4.60 -2.76
CA PHE A 118 0.25 -3.72 -3.18
C PHE A 118 0.69 -2.76 -2.06
N ILE A 119 -0.25 -2.14 -1.34
CA ILE A 119 0.04 -1.24 -0.21
C ILE A 119 0.78 -1.99 0.91
N VAL A 120 0.33 -3.19 1.26
CA VAL A 120 1.01 -4.07 2.22
C VAL A 120 2.42 -4.41 1.75
N PHE A 121 2.60 -4.72 0.46
CA PHE A 121 3.92 -4.98 -0.12
C PHE A 121 4.85 -3.77 0.00
N LYS A 122 4.38 -2.54 -0.30
CA LYS A 122 5.15 -1.30 -0.07
C LYS A 122 5.57 -1.19 1.41
N LEU A 123 4.63 -1.43 2.33
CA LEU A 123 4.88 -1.35 3.77
C LEU A 123 5.91 -2.41 4.22
N ALA A 124 5.85 -3.62 3.67
CA ALA A 124 6.81 -4.70 3.95
C ALA A 124 8.24 -4.30 3.54
N ILE A 125 8.41 -3.72 2.35
CA ILE A 125 9.70 -3.18 1.89
C ILE A 125 10.21 -2.11 2.86
N TRP A 126 9.32 -1.20 3.29
CA TRP A 126 9.67 -0.09 4.17
C TRP A 126 10.07 -0.55 5.58
N ILE A 127 9.38 -1.56 6.12
CA ILE A 127 9.74 -2.21 7.39
C ILE A 127 11.05 -2.97 7.28
N THR A 128 11.26 -3.73 6.20
CA THR A 128 12.52 -4.44 5.93
C THR A 128 13.69 -3.46 5.87
N TYR A 129 13.48 -2.30 5.24
CA TYR A 129 14.46 -1.22 5.24
C TYR A 129 14.74 -0.67 6.64
N GLY A 130 13.70 -0.46 7.45
CA GLY A 130 13.82 -0.05 8.84
C GLY A 130 14.68 -1.01 9.65
N PHE A 131 14.48 -2.32 9.50
CA PHE A 131 15.29 -3.35 10.16
C PHE A 131 16.74 -3.42 9.69
N ASN A 132 17.05 -2.99 8.47
CA ASN A 132 18.41 -2.96 7.93
C ASN A 132 19.16 -1.65 8.28
N LYS A 133 18.48 -0.62 8.77
CA LYS A 133 19.08 0.69 9.06
C LYS A 133 19.65 0.73 10.48
N GLU A 134 20.82 1.35 10.64
CA GLU A 134 21.38 1.68 11.96
C GLU A 134 20.41 2.56 12.76
N PRO A 135 20.25 2.35 14.09
CA PRO A 135 21.02 1.45 14.95
C PRO A 135 20.45 0.02 15.06
N LEU A 136 19.36 -0.30 14.35
CA LEU A 136 18.68 -1.59 14.48
C LEU A 136 19.56 -2.73 14.00
N SER A 137 20.03 -2.65 12.75
CA SER A 137 20.87 -3.65 12.07
C SER A 137 20.46 -5.12 12.31
N LEU A 138 19.17 -5.36 12.57
CA LEU A 138 18.60 -6.68 12.89
C LEU A 138 18.61 -7.60 11.67
N LEU A 139 18.63 -7.00 10.48
CA LEU A 139 18.75 -7.69 9.22
C LEU A 139 20.08 -7.32 8.55
N VAL A 140 21.07 -8.20 8.64
CA VAL A 140 22.35 -8.04 7.94
C VAL A 140 22.20 -8.56 6.50
N LEU A 141 22.04 -7.63 5.56
CA LEU A 141 21.96 -7.94 4.14
C LEU A 141 23.34 -7.89 3.49
N SER A 142 23.59 -8.79 2.54
CA SER A 142 24.79 -8.70 1.69
C SER A 142 24.74 -7.41 0.84
N PRO A 143 25.89 -6.90 0.35
CA PRO A 143 25.93 -5.67 -0.44
C PRO A 143 25.00 -5.69 -1.66
N PHE A 144 24.85 -6.85 -2.30
CA PHE A 144 23.92 -7.04 -3.41
C PHE A 144 22.46 -6.83 -2.98
N TRP A 145 22.02 -7.53 -1.93
CA TRP A 145 20.65 -7.41 -1.42
C TRP A 145 20.34 -6.03 -0.87
N LYS A 146 21.31 -5.35 -0.27
CA LYS A 146 21.17 -3.96 0.17
C LYS A 146 20.92 -3.02 -1.02
N ARG A 147 21.66 -3.18 -2.12
CA ARG A 147 21.43 -2.41 -3.36
C ARG A 147 20.06 -2.71 -3.97
N ALA A 148 19.67 -3.98 -4.03
CA ALA A 148 18.36 -4.38 -4.52
C ALA A 148 17.24 -3.74 -3.67
N LEU A 149 17.31 -3.83 -2.34
CA LEU A 149 16.34 -3.23 -1.42
C LEU A 149 16.24 -1.71 -1.62
N LEU A 150 17.38 -1.01 -1.76
CA LEU A 150 17.39 0.42 -2.04
C LEU A 150 16.71 0.76 -3.36
N LEU A 151 17.02 0.03 -4.44
CA LEU A 151 16.36 0.22 -5.73
C LEU A 151 14.85 0.00 -5.62
N THR A 152 14.42 -1.07 -4.95
CA THR A 152 13.01 -1.37 -4.70
C THR A 152 12.33 -0.25 -3.92
N ILE A 153 12.98 0.34 -2.91
CA ILE A 153 12.44 1.48 -2.18
C ILE A 153 12.26 2.70 -3.09
N TYR A 154 13.27 3.03 -3.90
CA TYR A 154 13.19 4.16 -4.81
C TYR A 154 12.06 4.01 -5.84
N VAL A 155 11.89 2.81 -6.40
CA VAL A 155 10.89 2.53 -7.42
C VAL A 155 9.49 2.40 -6.83
N PHE A 156 9.32 1.61 -5.77
CA PHE A 156 7.99 1.24 -5.28
C PHE A 156 7.50 2.10 -4.13
N VAL A 157 8.38 2.53 -3.22
CA VAL A 157 7.97 3.20 -1.98
C VAL A 157 7.99 4.71 -2.14
N ARG A 158 9.13 5.29 -2.55
CA ARG A 158 9.32 6.74 -2.63
C ARG A 158 8.66 7.39 -3.85
N ASN A 159 8.50 6.64 -4.94
CA ASN A 159 7.87 7.15 -6.15
C ASN A 159 6.35 6.99 -6.08
N LEU A 160 5.65 8.06 -5.69
CA LEU A 160 4.19 8.04 -5.60
C LEU A 160 3.51 7.75 -6.93
N THR A 161 4.09 8.22 -8.05
CA THR A 161 3.59 8.01 -9.41
C THR A 161 3.48 6.54 -9.73
N PHE A 162 4.41 5.72 -9.24
CA PHE A 162 4.40 4.28 -9.47
C PHE A 162 3.14 3.61 -8.91
N GLY A 163 2.63 4.06 -7.76
CA GLY A 163 1.38 3.53 -7.19
C GLY A 163 0.16 3.78 -8.09
N PHE A 164 0.10 4.92 -8.78
CA PHE A 164 -0.94 5.20 -9.77
C PHE A 164 -0.80 4.32 -11.01
N VAL A 165 0.42 4.09 -11.49
CA VAL A 165 0.68 3.16 -12.60
C VAL A 165 0.18 1.77 -12.25
N VAL A 166 0.50 1.27 -11.06
CA VAL A 166 -0.01 -0.02 -10.55
C VAL A 166 -1.54 -0.03 -10.48
N ALA A 167 -2.17 1.05 -9.99
CA ALA A 167 -3.63 1.14 -9.96
C ALA A 167 -4.26 1.09 -11.36
N ILE A 168 -3.63 1.67 -12.39
CA ILE A 168 -4.08 1.54 -13.79
C ILE A 168 -3.99 0.08 -14.26
N PHE A 169 -2.86 -0.60 -14.00
CA PHE A 169 -2.72 -2.01 -14.36
C PHE A 169 -3.74 -2.90 -13.64
N ILE A 170 -3.97 -2.67 -12.34
CA ILE A 170 -5.01 -3.37 -11.58
C ILE A 170 -6.38 -3.11 -12.21
N TRP A 171 -6.71 -1.84 -12.50
CA TRP A 171 -7.96 -1.48 -13.14
C TRP A 171 -8.16 -2.19 -14.48
N ILE A 172 -7.15 -2.22 -15.34
CA ILE A 172 -7.20 -2.94 -16.63
C ILE A 172 -7.46 -4.42 -16.39
N LEU A 173 -6.69 -5.04 -15.49
CA LEU A 173 -6.79 -6.46 -15.17
C LEU A 173 -8.17 -6.86 -14.64
N VAL A 174 -8.77 -6.06 -13.75
CA VAL A 174 -10.06 -6.41 -13.12
C VAL A 174 -11.28 -5.94 -13.93
N SER A 175 -11.11 -4.96 -14.82
CA SER A 175 -12.23 -4.39 -15.60
C SER A 175 -12.41 -5.05 -16.95
N PHE A 176 -11.33 -5.44 -17.64
CA PHE A 176 -11.38 -6.00 -18.98
C PHE A 176 -11.28 -7.52 -18.95
N ARG A 177 -12.23 -8.19 -19.63
CA ARG A 177 -12.19 -9.64 -19.84
C ARG A 177 -11.56 -9.97 -21.18
N ARG A 178 -11.20 -11.24 -21.37
CA ARG A 178 -10.65 -11.74 -22.64
C ARG A 178 -11.60 -11.47 -23.82
N GLU A 179 -12.92 -11.48 -23.61
CA GLU A 179 -13.90 -11.19 -24.66
C GLU A 179 -13.98 -9.72 -25.06
N ASP A 180 -13.58 -8.79 -24.17
CA ASP A 180 -13.56 -7.37 -24.53
C ASP A 180 -12.35 -7.10 -25.46
N TRP A 181 -11.23 -7.79 -25.25
CA TRP A 181 -10.05 -7.70 -26.10
C TRP A 181 -10.31 -8.19 -27.53
N SER A 182 -11.05 -9.29 -27.70
CA SER A 182 -11.38 -9.78 -29.04
C SER A 182 -12.23 -8.77 -29.83
N LYS A 183 -13.18 -8.10 -29.18
CA LYS A 183 -13.99 -7.05 -29.81
C LYS A 183 -13.16 -5.85 -30.24
N ILE A 184 -12.22 -5.41 -29.41
CA ILE A 184 -11.31 -4.30 -29.73
C ILE A 184 -10.41 -4.66 -30.93
N MET A 185 -9.92 -5.90 -30.99
CA MET A 185 -9.05 -6.35 -32.09
C MET A 185 -9.84 -6.50 -33.40
N MET A 186 -11.06 -7.06 -33.35
CA MET A 186 -11.91 -7.22 -34.55
C MET A 186 -12.33 -5.89 -35.17
N GLN A 187 -12.62 -4.86 -34.36
CA GLN A 187 -12.96 -3.53 -34.87
C GLN A 187 -11.82 -2.92 -35.70
N LYS A 188 -10.56 -3.20 -35.32
CA LYS A 188 -9.37 -2.68 -36.02
C LYS A 188 -9.15 -3.31 -37.40
N GLU A 189 -9.69 -4.50 -37.66
CA GLU A 189 -9.54 -5.20 -38.94
C GLU A 189 -10.57 -4.74 -39.99
N GLY A 190 -11.74 -4.28 -39.56
CA GLY A 190 -12.79 -3.78 -40.47
C GLY A 190 -12.60 -2.35 -40.98
N GLU A 191 -11.62 -1.61 -40.45
CA GLU A 191 -11.28 -0.24 -40.88
C GLU A 191 -10.13 -0.18 -41.90
N LYS A 192 -9.63 -1.33 -42.36
CA LYS A 192 -8.57 -1.45 -43.39
C LYS A 192 -9.15 -1.84 -44.73
#